data_AF-A0A9Q8MTS2-F1
#
_entry.id   AF-A0A9Q8MTS2-F1
#
_cell.length_a   1.000
_cell.length_b   1.000
_cell.length_c   1.000
_cell.angle_alpha   90.00
_cell.angle_beta   90.00
_cell.angle_gamma   90.00
#
_symmetry.space_group_name_H-M   'P 1'
#
loop_
_entity.id
_entity.type
_entity.pdbx_description
1 polymer ?
#
loop_
_entity_poly.entity_id
_entity_poly.type
_entity_poly.pdbx_seq_one_letter_code
_entity_poly.pdbx_strand_id
1 'polypeptide(L)'
;MKQFIKFDIDLRKDNRLNNDARLAYAYLYDRMQSSIKRREFFDKKVNAYYAIYTVEEMIKDLGVSRNTVINVYKKLAELGYVIKKKVFNGATRFFLPHFHDDSVDSKPTQVDSSNSNQTNSKHNTNKTTVTAGVNINHQNQPVNISEFDLMQNVVDGLKAKAAFEPDLINVLVKYSENAHCLYQYAQLIFKTKKTSLKRAIKHGYIEARKALHFETNCHMQDNLVKTMRNLIIQTKTNHKLHNKTAYIAKSLYKFFDDAVLDYHDRMNMHVMKDFNIPII
;
A
#
# COMPACT_ATOMS: atom_id res chain seq x y z
N MET A 1 27.74 -28.37 7.00
CA MET A 1 26.95 -27.92 8.16
C MET A 1 27.65 -26.69 8.71
N LYS A 2 27.10 -25.46 8.55
CA LYS A 2 27.73 -24.27 9.13
C LYS A 2 27.44 -24.30 10.64
N GLN A 3 28.48 -24.42 11.46
CA GLN A 3 28.38 -24.57 12.92
C GLN A 3 28.21 -23.24 13.68
N PHE A 4 28.14 -22.12 12.96
CA PHE A 4 28.06 -20.79 13.56
C PHE A 4 27.05 -19.93 12.81
N ILE A 5 26.14 -19.31 13.58
CA ILE A 5 25.22 -18.31 13.06
C ILE A 5 25.98 -16.98 13.00
N LYS A 6 26.02 -16.36 11.81
CA LYS A 6 26.65 -15.04 11.64
C LYS A 6 25.81 -14.01 12.40
N PHE A 7 26.37 -13.50 13.48
CA PHE A 7 25.72 -12.48 14.31
C PHE A 7 26.25 -11.12 13.90
N ASP A 8 25.36 -10.26 13.41
CA ASP A 8 25.73 -8.92 13.00
C ASP A 8 26.11 -8.07 14.23
N ILE A 9 27.28 -7.44 14.18
CA ILE A 9 27.83 -6.62 15.26
C ILE A 9 26.96 -5.38 15.48
N ASP A 10 26.29 -4.90 14.44
CA ASP A 10 25.41 -3.74 14.52
C ASP A 10 24.11 -4.05 15.28
N LEU A 11 23.61 -5.30 15.17
CA LEU A 11 22.51 -5.79 16.02
C LEU A 11 22.93 -6.00 17.48
N ARG A 12 24.22 -6.23 17.76
CA ARG A 12 24.75 -6.35 19.13
C ARG A 12 24.75 -5.00 19.86
N LYS A 13 24.99 -3.90 19.14
CA LYS A 13 25.10 -2.54 19.70
C LYS A 13 23.75 -1.86 19.91
N ASP A 14 22.68 -2.35 19.28
CA ASP A 14 21.35 -1.77 19.46
C ASP A 14 20.71 -2.25 20.78
N ASN A 15 20.75 -1.39 21.80
CA ASN A 15 20.14 -1.62 23.11
C ASN A 15 18.61 -1.72 23.07
N ARG A 16 17.97 -1.42 21.93
CA ARG A 16 16.51 -1.52 21.75
C ARG A 16 16.06 -2.95 21.42
N LEU A 17 17.00 -3.83 21.07
CA LEU A 17 16.75 -5.23 20.75
C LEU A 17 16.97 -6.13 21.97
N ASN A 18 15.96 -6.95 22.29
CA ASN A 18 16.12 -8.01 23.28
C ASN A 18 17.03 -9.12 22.75
N ASN A 19 17.69 -9.88 23.64
CA ASN A 19 18.58 -10.97 23.24
C ASN A 19 17.86 -11.98 22.31
N ASP A 20 16.63 -12.36 22.67
CA ASP A 20 15.79 -13.26 21.86
C ASP A 20 15.49 -12.68 20.46
N ALA A 21 15.37 -11.36 20.34
CA ALA A 21 15.11 -10.71 19.06
C ALA A 21 16.35 -10.70 18.17
N ARG A 22 17.53 -10.49 18.76
CA ARG A 22 18.80 -10.59 18.02
C ARG A 22 19.03 -12.00 17.53
N LEU A 23 18.77 -13.00 18.38
CA LEU A 23 18.91 -14.40 18.04
C LEU A 23 17.90 -14.83 16.96
N ALA A 24 16.64 -14.41 17.06
CA ALA A 24 15.61 -14.65 16.05
C ALA A 24 15.98 -14.04 14.67
N TYR A 25 16.57 -12.84 14.67
CA TYR A 25 17.05 -12.23 13.43
C TYR A 25 18.19 -13.05 12.80
N ALA A 26 19.11 -13.53 13.63
CA ALA A 26 20.24 -14.34 13.18
C ALA A 26 19.78 -15.67 12.54
N TYR A 27 18.77 -16.33 13.11
CA TYR A 27 18.13 -17.51 12.51
C TYR A 27 17.44 -17.20 11.18
N LEU A 28 16.70 -16.08 11.09
CA LEU A 28 16.09 -15.64 9.84
C LEU A 28 17.13 -15.33 8.76
N TYR A 29 18.27 -14.76 9.15
CA TYR A 29 19.37 -14.45 8.24
C TYR A 29 19.99 -15.72 7.65
N ASP A 30 20.31 -16.71 8.49
CA ASP A 30 20.84 -18.00 8.03
C ASP A 30 19.83 -18.74 7.13
N ARG A 31 18.54 -18.67 7.48
CA ARG A 31 17.48 -19.22 6.65
C ARG A 31 17.40 -18.52 5.29
N MET A 32 17.62 -17.21 5.24
CA MET A 32 17.58 -16.46 3.99
C MET A 32 18.80 -16.69 3.10
N GLN A 33 19.99 -16.90 3.68
CA GLN A 33 21.17 -17.40 2.97
C GLN A 33 20.88 -18.74 2.27
N SER A 34 20.11 -19.61 2.93
CA SER A 34 19.66 -20.86 2.33
C SER A 34 18.60 -20.65 1.24
N SER A 35 17.72 -19.65 1.40
CA SER A 35 16.73 -19.28 0.38
C SER A 35 17.35 -18.76 -0.91
N ILE A 36 18.42 -17.95 -0.85
CA ILE A 36 19.05 -17.36 -2.04
C ILE A 36 19.65 -18.42 -2.97
N LYS A 37 20.18 -19.49 -2.38
CA LYS A 37 20.70 -20.65 -3.13
C LYS A 37 19.62 -21.41 -3.91
N ARG A 38 18.33 -21.19 -3.60
CA ARG A 38 17.19 -21.89 -4.22
C ARG A 38 16.28 -20.90 -4.93
N ARG A 39 16.19 -20.98 -6.26
CA ARG A 39 15.33 -20.10 -7.09
C ARG A 39 13.84 -20.14 -6.73
N GLU A 40 13.38 -21.17 -6.04
CA GLU A 40 11.99 -21.33 -5.57
C GLU A 40 11.58 -20.32 -4.48
N PHE A 41 12.56 -19.75 -3.76
CA PHE A 41 12.33 -18.76 -2.71
C PHE A 41 12.48 -17.32 -3.20
N PHE A 42 12.45 -17.13 -4.52
CA PHE A 42 12.46 -15.82 -5.17
C PHE A 42 11.02 -15.39 -5.52
N ASP A 43 10.56 -14.29 -4.93
CA ASP A 43 9.24 -13.74 -5.26
C ASP A 43 9.34 -12.88 -6.53
N LYS A 44 9.00 -13.46 -7.69
CA LYS A 44 8.98 -12.76 -9.00
C LYS A 44 8.14 -11.47 -9.00
N LYS A 45 7.19 -11.30 -8.06
CA LYS A 45 6.36 -10.08 -7.97
C LYS A 45 7.02 -8.95 -7.18
N VAL A 46 7.95 -9.28 -6.29
CA VAL A 46 8.67 -8.31 -5.43
C VAL A 46 10.14 -8.21 -5.83
N ASN A 47 10.59 -9.06 -6.77
CA ASN A 47 11.98 -9.18 -7.21
C ASN A 47 12.97 -9.38 -6.05
N ALA A 48 12.54 -10.10 -5.00
CA ALA A 48 13.31 -10.28 -3.78
C ALA A 48 13.18 -11.71 -3.25
N TYR A 49 14.26 -12.20 -2.62
CA TYR A 49 14.27 -13.46 -1.91
C TYR A 49 13.55 -13.35 -0.57
N TYR A 50 12.91 -14.43 -0.15
CA TYR A 50 12.23 -14.51 1.14
C TYR A 50 12.64 -15.77 1.91
N ALA A 51 12.64 -15.65 3.23
CA ALA A 51 12.68 -16.79 4.13
C ALA A 51 11.25 -17.19 4.53
N ILE A 52 11.00 -18.50 4.56
CA ILE A 52 9.83 -19.06 5.25
C ILE A 52 10.34 -19.61 6.57
N TYR A 53 9.74 -19.12 7.64
CA TYR A 53 10.08 -19.56 8.98
C TYR A 53 8.84 -19.45 9.88
N THR A 54 8.34 -20.57 10.36
CA THR A 54 7.08 -20.60 11.11
C THR A 54 7.28 -20.15 12.56
N VAL A 55 6.17 -19.84 13.23
CA VAL A 55 6.21 -19.50 14.67
C VAL A 55 6.65 -20.72 15.48
N GLU A 56 6.29 -21.93 15.06
CA GLU A 56 6.61 -23.17 15.78
C GLU A 56 8.09 -23.55 15.67
N GLU A 57 8.70 -23.37 14.48
CA GLU A 57 10.15 -23.51 14.30
C GLU A 57 10.91 -22.51 15.18
N MET A 58 10.45 -21.26 15.26
CA MET A 58 11.08 -20.24 16.10
C MET A 58 10.95 -20.51 17.60
N ILE A 59 9.83 -21.09 18.04
CA ILE A 59 9.65 -21.54 19.43
C ILE A 59 10.67 -22.63 19.76
N LYS A 60 10.87 -23.58 18.84
CA LYS A 60 11.81 -24.69 19.03
C LYS A 60 13.26 -24.20 19.09
N ASP A 61 13.64 -23.27 18.21
CA ASP A 61 15.03 -22.80 18.10
C ASP A 61 15.39 -21.78 19.19
N LEU A 62 14.45 -20.94 19.65
CA LEU A 62 14.68 -20.00 20.76
C LEU A 62 14.36 -20.60 22.15
N GLY A 63 13.56 -21.65 22.23
CA GLY A 63 13.09 -22.22 23.50
C GLY A 63 12.12 -21.33 24.29
N VAL A 64 11.47 -20.36 23.64
CA VAL A 64 10.60 -19.35 24.30
C VAL A 64 9.12 -19.57 23.99
N SER A 65 8.24 -19.00 24.83
CA SER A 65 6.80 -19.11 24.65
C SER A 65 6.32 -18.47 23.33
N ARG A 66 5.22 -19.00 22.77
CA ARG A 66 4.61 -18.51 21.52
C ARG A 66 4.38 -16.99 21.50
N ASN A 67 3.92 -16.43 22.63
CA ASN A 67 3.68 -14.98 22.74
C ASN A 67 4.98 -14.17 22.65
N THR A 68 6.07 -14.70 23.21
CA THR A 68 7.40 -14.08 23.16
C THR A 68 7.90 -14.03 21.72
N VAL A 69 7.78 -15.13 20.98
CA VAL A 69 8.12 -15.17 19.54
C VAL A 69 7.32 -14.16 18.72
N ILE A 70 6.01 -14.05 18.98
CA ILE A 70 5.16 -13.07 18.27
C ILE A 70 5.62 -11.64 18.58
N ASN A 71 5.95 -11.34 19.83
CA ASN A 71 6.46 -10.03 20.23
C ASN A 71 7.84 -9.74 19.63
N VAL A 72 8.71 -10.74 19.55
CA VAL A 72 10.01 -10.64 18.88
C VAL A 72 9.83 -10.30 17.40
N TYR A 73 8.95 -11.00 16.68
CA TYR A 73 8.67 -10.66 15.28
C TYR A 73 8.08 -9.27 15.09
N LYS A 74 7.21 -8.82 16.01
CA LYS A 74 6.68 -7.46 15.99
C LYS A 74 7.80 -6.44 16.17
N LYS A 75 8.65 -6.62 17.18
CA LYS A 75 9.80 -5.74 17.44
C LYS A 75 10.77 -5.68 16.25
N LEU A 76 11.10 -6.83 15.66
CA LEU A 76 11.96 -6.90 14.48
C LEU A 76 11.33 -6.20 13.26
N ALA A 77 10.01 -6.26 13.12
CA ALA A 77 9.30 -5.56 12.06
C ALA A 77 9.17 -4.04 12.32
N GLU A 78 8.97 -3.63 13.56
CA GLU A 78 8.91 -2.22 13.98
C GLU A 78 10.25 -1.52 13.79
N LEU A 79 11.35 -2.21 14.10
CA LEU A 79 12.71 -1.71 13.90
C LEU A 79 13.17 -1.79 12.43
N GLY A 80 12.36 -2.35 11.53
CA GLY A 80 12.67 -2.41 10.10
C GLY A 80 13.69 -3.48 9.70
N TYR A 81 14.11 -4.35 10.61
CA TYR A 81 15.02 -5.46 10.32
C TYR A 81 14.34 -6.55 9.46
N VAL A 82 13.02 -6.73 9.61
CA VAL A 82 12.27 -7.79 8.92
C VAL A 82 10.94 -7.27 8.37
N ILE A 83 10.67 -7.50 7.09
CA ILE A 83 9.38 -7.22 6.47
C ILE A 83 8.57 -8.52 6.41
N LYS A 84 7.47 -8.57 7.18
CA LYS A 84 6.54 -9.70 7.19
C LYS A 84 5.44 -9.53 6.13
N LYS A 85 5.26 -10.52 5.25
CA LYS A 85 4.17 -10.58 4.26
C LYS A 85 3.37 -11.88 4.43
N LYS A 86 2.11 -11.74 4.85
CA LYS A 86 1.17 -12.87 4.93
C LYS A 86 0.61 -13.17 3.55
N VAL A 87 0.67 -14.44 3.13
CA VAL A 87 0.06 -14.91 1.88
C VAL A 87 -1.29 -15.54 2.22
N PHE A 88 -2.32 -15.31 1.39
CA PHE A 88 -3.71 -15.68 1.67
C PHE A 88 -3.96 -17.20 1.71
N ASN A 89 -3.00 -18.03 1.28
CA ASN A 89 -3.11 -19.49 1.37
C ASN A 89 -1.71 -20.15 1.43
N GLY A 90 -0.80 -19.56 2.20
CA GLY A 90 0.58 -20.05 2.24
C GLY A 90 1.36 -19.55 3.45
N ALA A 91 2.54 -20.12 3.65
CA ALA A 91 3.40 -19.75 4.76
C ALA A 91 3.82 -18.27 4.69
N THR A 92 4.03 -17.68 5.87
CA THR A 92 4.42 -16.27 5.96
C THR A 92 5.81 -16.08 5.37
N ARG A 93 5.95 -15.08 4.49
CA ARG A 93 7.23 -14.72 3.87
C ARG A 93 7.88 -13.59 4.64
N PHE A 94 9.14 -13.79 5.02
CA PHE A 94 9.97 -12.79 5.69
C PHE A 94 11.03 -12.31 4.70
N PHE A 95 11.13 -11.00 4.54
CA PHE A 95 12.17 -10.35 3.74
C PHE A 95 13.06 -9.56 4.70
N LEU A 96 14.38 -9.67 4.60
CA LEU A 96 15.30 -8.88 5.43
C LEU A 96 15.91 -7.78 4.53
N PRO A 97 15.61 -6.49 4.78
CA PRO A 97 16.11 -5.38 3.96
C PRO A 97 17.63 -5.17 4.06
N HIS A 98 18.23 -5.49 5.21
CA HIS A 98 19.66 -5.32 5.50
C HIS A 98 20.46 -6.60 5.22
N PHE A 99 20.00 -7.42 4.27
CA PHE A 99 20.67 -8.68 3.97
C PHE A 99 21.85 -8.45 3.04
N HIS A 100 23.06 -8.68 3.55
CA HIS A 100 24.28 -8.67 2.75
C HIS A 100 24.57 -10.10 2.28
N ASP A 101 24.49 -10.31 0.97
CA ASP A 101 24.91 -11.58 0.39
C ASP A 101 26.44 -11.65 0.41
N ASP A 102 27.00 -12.41 1.35
CA ASP A 102 28.45 -12.64 1.43
C ASP A 102 28.98 -13.50 0.26
N SER A 103 28.13 -13.91 -0.70
CA SER A 103 28.48 -14.89 -1.73
C SER A 103 28.80 -14.32 -3.12
N VAL A 104 29.11 -13.03 -3.27
CA VAL A 104 29.50 -12.48 -4.58
C VAL A 104 30.82 -11.69 -4.52
N ASP A 105 31.93 -12.44 -4.67
CA ASP A 105 32.99 -11.98 -5.57
C ASP A 105 32.40 -11.80 -6.98
N SER A 106 32.72 -10.66 -7.60
CA SER A 106 32.56 -10.36 -9.05
C SER A 106 31.28 -9.67 -9.54
N LYS A 107 31.43 -8.34 -9.62
CA LYS A 107 31.02 -7.41 -10.69
C LYS A 107 29.61 -6.74 -10.62
N PRO A 108 29.57 -5.39 -10.64
CA PRO A 108 28.34 -4.61 -10.63
C PRO A 108 27.76 -4.51 -12.04
N THR A 109 26.48 -4.83 -12.20
CA THR A 109 25.72 -4.43 -13.38
C THR A 109 24.85 -3.24 -12.99
N GLN A 110 25.37 -2.04 -13.24
CA GLN A 110 24.55 -0.87 -13.53
C GLN A 110 23.63 -1.22 -14.70
N VAL A 111 22.32 -1.06 -14.54
CA VAL A 111 21.43 -0.74 -15.66
C VAL A 111 20.34 0.21 -15.18
N ASP A 112 20.51 1.45 -15.63
CA ASP A 112 19.52 2.46 -16.00
C ASP A 112 18.41 2.86 -15.02
N SER A 113 18.70 3.98 -14.38
CA SER A 113 17.75 5.07 -14.11
C SER A 113 16.84 5.32 -15.31
N SER A 114 15.59 4.85 -15.26
CA SER A 114 14.41 5.56 -15.77
C SER A 114 13.12 4.79 -15.46
N ASN A 115 12.17 5.50 -14.84
CA ASN A 115 10.77 5.15 -14.63
C ASN A 115 10.44 3.92 -13.77
N SER A 116 10.44 4.13 -12.45
CA SER A 116 9.67 3.31 -11.51
C SER A 116 8.60 4.14 -10.81
N ASN A 117 7.44 4.25 -11.46
CA ASN A 117 6.18 4.51 -10.76
C ASN A 117 5.65 3.18 -10.22
N GLN A 118 5.97 2.84 -8.97
CA GLN A 118 5.10 1.95 -8.21
C GLN A 118 5.10 2.21 -6.70
N THR A 119 4.01 2.87 -6.33
CA THR A 119 3.38 3.02 -5.03
C THR A 119 3.14 1.67 -4.35
N ASN A 120 3.52 1.55 -3.08
CA ASN A 120 2.74 0.80 -2.09
C ASN A 120 2.76 1.52 -0.74
N SER A 121 1.58 2.02 -0.39
CA SER A 121 1.20 2.49 0.94
C SER A 121 1.34 1.35 1.97
N LYS A 122 2.20 1.57 2.95
CA LYS A 122 1.94 1.21 4.35
C LYS A 122 2.25 2.45 5.17
N HIS A 123 1.23 2.95 5.87
CA HIS A 123 1.40 3.99 6.88
C HIS A 123 2.40 3.51 7.91
N ASN A 124 3.51 4.23 8.04
CA ASN A 124 4.13 4.45 9.32
C ASN A 124 4.24 5.97 9.47
N THR A 125 3.53 6.48 10.46
CA THR A 125 3.70 7.83 10.99
C THR A 125 5.16 7.96 11.43
N ASN A 126 5.96 8.73 10.72
CA ASN A 126 7.16 9.37 11.24
C ASN A 126 7.55 10.55 10.33
N LYS A 127 7.72 11.68 10.98
CA LYS A 127 8.25 12.96 10.50
C LYS A 127 9.28 12.79 9.39
N THR A 128 9.11 13.52 8.29
CA THR A 128 10.22 13.91 7.41
C THR A 128 10.30 15.41 7.44
N THR A 129 11.29 15.89 8.18
CA THR A 129 11.88 17.21 8.07
C THR A 129 12.27 17.49 6.62
N VAL A 130 11.72 18.55 6.06
CA VAL A 130 12.26 19.21 4.87
C VAL A 130 13.55 19.91 5.29
N THR A 131 14.65 19.56 4.65
CA THR A 131 15.92 20.25 4.81
C THR A 131 15.82 21.61 4.12
N ALA A 132 15.52 22.65 4.90
CA ALA A 132 16.03 24.00 4.69
C ALA A 132 16.83 24.33 5.95
N GLY A 133 18.13 24.55 5.78
CA GLY A 133 19.11 24.46 6.86
C GLY A 133 18.86 25.45 8.00
N VAL A 134 18.64 24.91 9.20
CA VAL A 134 19.00 25.56 10.48
C VAL A 134 19.33 24.45 11.50
N ASN A 135 20.57 24.45 12.00
CA ASN A 135 21.04 23.59 13.08
C ASN A 135 20.38 24.00 14.41
N ILE A 136 19.53 23.15 15.01
CA ILE A 136 19.24 23.25 16.45
C ILE A 136 19.04 21.86 17.06
N ASN A 137 19.93 21.48 17.99
CA ASN A 137 19.84 20.32 18.88
C ASN A 137 18.68 20.49 19.87
N HIS A 138 17.61 19.71 19.82
CA HIS A 138 16.66 19.59 20.95
C HIS A 138 16.13 18.16 21.14
N GLN A 139 16.08 17.78 22.40
CA GLN A 139 15.67 16.50 22.97
C GLN A 139 14.24 16.08 22.55
N ASN A 140 14.03 14.76 22.43
CA ASN A 140 12.77 14.11 22.09
C ASN A 140 11.63 14.48 23.06
N GLN A 141 10.77 15.41 22.64
CA GLN A 141 9.39 15.55 23.13
C GLN A 141 8.42 15.11 22.02
N PRO A 142 7.33 14.39 22.35
CA PRO A 142 6.28 14.07 21.39
C PRO A 142 5.64 15.38 20.90
N VAL A 143 5.81 15.68 19.62
CA VAL A 143 5.16 16.83 18.99
C VAL A 143 3.68 16.51 18.85
N ASN A 144 2.83 17.24 19.56
CA ASN A 144 1.38 17.22 19.37
C ASN A 144 1.10 17.87 18.00
N ILE A 145 0.92 17.05 16.97
CA ILE A 145 0.49 17.51 15.65
C ILE A 145 -1.02 17.78 15.74
N SER A 146 -1.46 18.97 15.35
CA SER A 146 -2.88 19.33 15.34
C SER A 146 -3.64 18.44 14.36
N GLU A 147 -4.87 18.06 14.71
CA GLU A 147 -5.76 17.30 13.83
C GLU A 147 -6.02 18.04 12.50
N PHE A 148 -6.00 19.38 12.55
CA PHE A 148 -6.06 20.24 11.38
C PHE A 148 -4.88 20.00 10.43
N ASP A 149 -3.65 19.95 10.96
CA ASP A 149 -2.43 19.70 10.16
C ASP A 149 -2.47 18.30 9.55
N LEU A 150 -3.02 17.32 10.28
CA LEU A 150 -3.18 15.96 9.76
C LEU A 150 -4.20 15.90 8.62
N MET A 151 -5.33 16.61 8.73
CA MET A 151 -6.29 16.73 7.62
C MET A 151 -5.68 17.43 6.42
N GLN A 152 -4.93 18.51 6.63
CA GLN A 152 -4.29 19.25 5.54
C GLN A 152 -3.26 18.39 4.79
N ASN A 153 -2.45 17.60 5.51
CA ASN A 153 -1.52 16.65 4.91
C ASN A 153 -2.22 15.60 4.02
N VAL A 154 -3.40 15.11 4.45
CA VAL A 154 -4.19 14.19 3.63
C VAL A 154 -4.73 14.89 2.39
N VAL A 155 -5.27 16.11 2.54
CA VAL A 155 -5.75 16.94 1.44
C VAL A 155 -4.66 17.18 0.40
N ASP A 156 -3.46 17.57 0.83
CA ASP A 156 -2.34 17.84 -0.06
C ASP A 156 -1.89 16.59 -0.79
N GLY A 157 -1.90 15.43 -0.11
CA GLY A 157 -1.67 14.14 -0.74
C GLY A 157 -2.72 13.80 -1.82
N LEU A 158 -3.99 14.15 -1.58
CA LEU A 158 -5.08 13.93 -2.55
C LEU A 158 -5.00 14.89 -3.75
N LYS A 159 -4.56 16.14 -3.53
CA LYS A 159 -4.32 17.10 -4.62
C LYS A 159 -3.12 16.68 -5.46
N ALA A 160 -1.98 16.43 -4.83
CA ALA A 160 -0.70 16.25 -5.52
C ALA A 160 -0.55 14.88 -6.19
N LYS A 161 -1.13 13.81 -5.63
CA LYS A 161 -0.84 12.41 -6.08
C LYS A 161 -2.04 11.69 -6.69
N ALA A 162 -3.25 12.18 -6.48
CA ALA A 162 -4.47 11.48 -6.80
C ALA A 162 -5.31 12.14 -7.91
N ALA A 163 -4.93 13.35 -8.33
CA ALA A 163 -5.64 14.16 -9.32
C ALA A 163 -7.15 14.23 -9.07
N PHE A 164 -7.54 14.29 -7.78
CA PHE A 164 -8.93 14.50 -7.42
C PHE A 164 -9.33 15.93 -7.78
N GLU A 165 -10.52 16.05 -8.34
CA GLU A 165 -11.16 17.34 -8.52
C GLU A 165 -11.23 18.09 -7.17
N PRO A 166 -10.96 19.40 -7.13
CA PRO A 166 -11.07 20.20 -5.91
C PRO A 166 -12.42 20.02 -5.20
N ASP A 167 -13.52 19.88 -5.94
CA ASP A 167 -14.86 19.71 -5.38
C ASP A 167 -15.04 18.35 -4.70
N LEU A 168 -14.43 17.29 -5.22
CA LEU A 168 -14.40 15.99 -4.54
C LEU A 168 -13.72 16.11 -3.19
N ILE A 169 -12.56 16.76 -3.15
CA ILE A 169 -11.77 16.95 -1.92
C ILE A 169 -12.57 17.78 -0.92
N ASN A 170 -13.19 18.87 -1.38
CA ASN A 170 -14.02 19.73 -0.54
C ASN A 170 -15.20 18.97 0.08
N VAL A 171 -15.87 18.12 -0.71
CA VAL A 171 -16.94 17.23 -0.20
C VAL A 171 -16.37 16.27 0.85
N LEU A 172 -15.26 15.60 0.58
CA LEU A 172 -14.68 14.66 1.52
C LEU A 172 -14.28 15.33 2.83
N VAL A 173 -13.60 16.48 2.76
CA VAL A 173 -13.19 17.28 3.93
C VAL A 173 -14.40 17.74 4.74
N LYS A 174 -15.40 18.33 4.07
CA LYS A 174 -16.61 18.87 4.72
C LYS A 174 -17.36 17.85 5.56
N TYR A 175 -17.41 16.60 5.12
CA TYR A 175 -18.15 15.55 5.81
C TYR A 175 -17.28 14.62 6.67
N SER A 176 -15.96 14.82 6.69
CA SER A 176 -15.05 14.05 7.54
C SER A 176 -14.93 14.70 8.92
N GLU A 177 -15.12 13.89 9.96
CA GLU A 177 -14.98 14.35 11.36
C GLU A 177 -13.51 14.46 11.77
N ASN A 178 -12.65 13.64 11.17
CA ASN A 178 -11.23 13.58 11.45
C ASN A 178 -10.44 13.14 10.22
N ALA A 179 -9.12 13.29 10.27
CA ALA A 179 -8.22 12.88 9.20
C ALA A 179 -8.33 11.37 8.88
N HIS A 180 -8.69 10.55 9.87
CA HIS A 180 -8.89 9.12 9.67
C HIS A 180 -10.10 8.83 8.78
N CYS A 181 -11.23 9.50 9.01
CA CYS A 181 -12.45 9.40 8.23
C CYS A 181 -12.23 9.86 6.78
N LEU A 182 -11.53 10.98 6.60
CA LEU A 182 -11.12 11.47 5.28
C LEU A 182 -10.29 10.44 4.53
N TYR A 183 -9.30 9.86 5.22
CA TYR A 183 -8.46 8.82 4.65
C TYR A 183 -9.26 7.55 4.30
N GLN A 184 -10.22 7.15 5.13
CA GLN A 184 -11.10 6.01 4.85
C GLN A 184 -11.93 6.21 3.57
N TYR A 185 -12.52 7.39 3.38
CA TYR A 185 -13.27 7.69 2.14
C TYR A 185 -12.37 7.66 0.91
N ALA A 186 -11.19 8.28 0.98
CA ALA A 186 -10.22 8.21 -0.10
C ALA A 186 -9.82 6.75 -0.42
N GLN A 187 -9.54 5.95 0.62
CA GLN A 187 -9.20 4.55 0.45
C GLN A 187 -10.33 3.74 -0.22
N LEU A 188 -11.59 4.00 0.16
CA LEU A 188 -12.75 3.35 -0.45
C LEU A 188 -12.77 3.61 -1.96
N ILE A 189 -12.65 4.87 -2.38
CA ILE A 189 -12.61 5.28 -3.79
C ILE A 189 -11.50 4.56 -4.55
N PHE A 190 -10.26 4.53 -4.02
CA PHE A 190 -9.14 3.86 -4.70
C PHE A 190 -9.30 2.35 -4.79
N LYS A 191 -9.76 1.72 -3.70
CA LYS A 191 -9.93 0.26 -3.63
C LYS A 191 -11.01 -0.21 -4.61
N THR A 192 -12.13 0.50 -4.66
CA THR A 192 -13.26 0.15 -5.54
C THR A 192 -12.89 0.39 -7.00
N LYS A 193 -12.34 1.56 -7.35
CA LYS A 193 -11.81 1.85 -8.70
C LYS A 193 -10.81 0.79 -9.18
N LYS A 194 -9.81 0.44 -8.36
CA LYS A 194 -8.78 -0.53 -8.74
C LYS A 194 -9.37 -1.92 -9.03
N THR A 195 -10.40 -2.30 -8.29
CA THR A 195 -11.05 -3.60 -8.43
C THR A 195 -12.00 -3.62 -9.63
N SER A 196 -12.80 -2.57 -9.83
CA SER A 196 -13.65 -2.40 -11.02
C SER A 196 -12.81 -2.37 -12.29
N LEU A 197 -11.66 -1.66 -12.30
CA LEU A 197 -10.72 -1.68 -13.42
C LEU A 197 -10.25 -3.10 -13.76
N LYS A 198 -9.81 -3.88 -12.76
CA LYS A 198 -9.38 -5.26 -12.97
C LYS A 198 -10.49 -6.13 -13.54
N ARG A 199 -11.72 -5.93 -13.06
CA ARG A 199 -12.90 -6.68 -13.51
C ARG A 199 -13.24 -6.32 -14.96
N ALA A 200 -13.29 -5.02 -15.28
CA ALA A 200 -13.55 -4.52 -16.62
C ALA A 200 -12.53 -5.05 -17.65
N ILE A 201 -11.23 -5.01 -17.32
CA ILE A 201 -10.18 -5.57 -18.17
C ILE A 201 -10.41 -7.08 -18.40
N LYS A 202 -10.81 -7.82 -17.34
CA LYS A 202 -11.12 -9.26 -17.46
C LYS A 202 -12.33 -9.52 -18.36
N HIS A 203 -13.30 -8.61 -18.42
CA HIS A 203 -14.47 -8.71 -19.29
C HIS A 203 -14.24 -8.18 -20.71
N GLY A 204 -13.01 -7.78 -21.07
CA GLY A 204 -12.68 -7.34 -22.42
C GLY A 204 -12.83 -5.83 -22.66
N TYR A 205 -13.10 -5.03 -21.64
CA TYR A 205 -13.13 -3.56 -21.77
C TYR A 205 -11.69 -3.00 -21.77
N ILE A 206 -11.06 -2.96 -22.94
CA ILE A 206 -9.66 -2.53 -23.14
C ILE A 206 -9.47 -1.06 -22.74
N GLU A 207 -10.47 -0.22 -23.02
CA GLU A 207 -10.47 1.22 -22.71
C GLU A 207 -10.88 1.56 -21.27
N ALA A 208 -11.13 0.56 -20.42
CA ALA A 208 -11.53 0.76 -19.02
C ALA A 208 -10.50 1.59 -18.22
N ARG A 209 -9.22 1.55 -18.61
CA ARG A 209 -8.17 2.37 -17.98
C ARG A 209 -8.38 3.86 -18.24
N LYS A 210 -8.83 4.25 -19.45
CA LYS A 210 -9.15 5.63 -19.81
C LYS A 210 -10.48 6.05 -19.19
N ALA A 211 -11.47 5.16 -19.24
CA ALA A 211 -12.77 5.37 -18.61
C ALA A 211 -12.67 5.70 -17.12
N LEU A 212 -11.79 5.01 -16.39
CA LEU A 212 -11.61 5.21 -14.95
C LEU A 212 -10.46 6.16 -14.60
N HIS A 213 -9.82 6.80 -15.59
CA HIS A 213 -8.75 7.74 -15.32
C HIS A 213 -9.34 9.06 -14.79
N PHE A 214 -8.79 9.57 -13.70
CA PHE A 214 -9.32 10.78 -13.07
C PHE A 214 -9.03 12.03 -13.91
N GLU A 215 -7.84 12.12 -14.50
CA GLU A 215 -7.42 13.27 -15.32
C GLU A 215 -8.10 13.35 -16.69
N THR A 216 -8.55 12.23 -17.25
CA THR A 216 -9.08 12.20 -18.62
C THR A 216 -10.60 12.11 -18.71
N ASN A 217 -11.28 11.68 -17.63
CA ASN A 217 -12.73 11.54 -17.60
C ASN A 217 -13.36 12.50 -16.58
N CYS A 218 -13.46 13.78 -16.98
CA CYS A 218 -14.09 14.83 -16.17
C CYS A 218 -15.55 14.52 -15.83
N HIS A 219 -16.33 14.01 -16.80
CA HIS A 219 -17.73 13.65 -16.56
C HIS A 219 -17.91 12.58 -15.47
N MET A 220 -17.01 11.58 -15.42
CA MET A 220 -17.01 10.61 -14.32
C MET A 220 -16.61 11.27 -12.99
N GLN A 221 -15.64 12.20 -12.98
CA GLN A 221 -15.27 12.91 -11.76
C GLN A 221 -16.42 13.73 -11.18
N ASP A 222 -17.11 14.53 -12.00
CA ASP A 222 -18.26 15.34 -11.57
C ASP A 222 -19.36 14.46 -10.96
N ASN A 223 -19.63 13.31 -11.60
CA ASN A 223 -20.61 12.35 -11.10
C ASN A 223 -20.13 11.63 -9.82
N LEU A 224 -18.83 11.42 -9.67
CA LEU A 224 -18.24 10.87 -8.45
C LEU A 224 -18.41 11.85 -7.28
N VAL A 225 -18.27 13.17 -7.49
CA VAL A 225 -18.53 14.18 -6.44
C VAL A 225 -19.96 14.08 -5.94
N LYS A 226 -20.93 14.09 -6.86
CA LYS A 226 -22.37 13.97 -6.52
C LYS A 226 -22.67 12.66 -5.80
N THR A 227 -22.10 11.55 -6.29
CA THR A 227 -22.28 10.22 -5.72
C THR A 227 -21.70 10.14 -4.30
N MET A 228 -20.47 10.62 -4.10
CA MET A 228 -19.84 10.62 -2.78
C MET A 228 -20.61 11.50 -1.79
N ARG A 229 -21.04 12.69 -2.18
CA ARG A 229 -21.87 13.56 -1.35
C ARG A 229 -23.14 12.84 -0.88
N ASN A 230 -23.86 12.22 -1.82
CA ASN A 230 -25.09 11.50 -1.49
C ASN A 230 -24.86 10.29 -0.59
N LEU A 231 -23.81 9.49 -0.86
CA LEU A 231 -23.49 8.31 -0.04
C LEU A 231 -23.10 8.69 1.39
N ILE A 232 -22.32 9.76 1.56
CA ILE A 232 -21.93 10.22 2.89
C ILE A 232 -23.15 10.74 3.66
N ILE A 233 -24.02 11.54 3.02
CA ILE A 233 -25.26 12.01 3.64
C ILE A 233 -26.15 10.84 4.05
N GLN A 234 -26.41 9.89 3.15
CA GLN A 234 -27.25 8.72 3.41
C GLN A 234 -26.73 7.85 4.56
N THR A 235 -25.41 7.64 4.64
CA THR A 235 -24.82 6.85 5.71
C THR A 235 -24.77 7.58 7.06
N LYS A 236 -24.81 8.92 7.06
CA LYS A 236 -24.94 9.71 8.29
C LYS A 236 -26.39 9.78 8.78
N THR A 237 -27.37 9.93 7.89
CA THR A 237 -28.79 10.08 8.27
C THR A 237 -29.51 8.75 8.51
N ASN A 238 -29.05 7.65 7.91
CA ASN A 238 -29.70 6.35 8.06
C ASN A 238 -29.12 5.53 9.23
N HIS A 239 -29.79 5.58 10.38
CA HIS A 239 -29.40 4.85 11.59
C HIS A 239 -29.58 3.32 11.48
N LYS A 240 -30.41 2.83 10.55
CA LYS A 240 -30.62 1.38 10.33
C LYS A 240 -29.47 0.73 9.55
N LEU A 241 -28.54 1.54 9.05
CA LEU A 241 -27.44 1.09 8.21
C LEU A 241 -26.23 0.71 9.08
N HIS A 242 -26.17 -0.57 9.46
CA HIS A 242 -25.14 -1.08 10.37
C HIS A 242 -23.73 -1.08 9.75
N ASN A 243 -23.60 -1.37 8.44
CA ASN A 243 -22.30 -1.42 7.77
C ASN A 243 -22.16 -0.33 6.70
N LYS A 244 -21.87 0.89 7.16
CA LYS A 244 -21.70 2.09 6.32
C LYS A 244 -20.61 1.92 5.28
N THR A 245 -19.47 1.35 5.68
CA THR A 245 -18.32 1.10 4.81
C THR A 245 -18.66 0.14 3.66
N ALA A 246 -19.34 -0.97 3.95
CA ALA A 246 -19.73 -1.94 2.92
C ALA A 246 -20.78 -1.36 1.97
N TYR A 247 -21.71 -0.56 2.48
CA TYR A 247 -22.70 0.12 1.65
C TYR A 247 -22.04 1.09 0.67
N ILE A 248 -21.15 1.97 1.16
CA ILE A 248 -20.40 2.90 0.31
C ILE A 248 -19.57 2.13 -0.71
N ALA A 249 -18.87 1.07 -0.30
CA ALA A 249 -18.07 0.25 -1.21
C ALA A 249 -18.93 -0.38 -2.32
N LYS A 250 -20.09 -0.95 -1.98
CA LYS A 250 -21.01 -1.56 -2.94
C LYS A 250 -21.52 -0.54 -3.96
N SER A 251 -21.91 0.64 -3.49
CA SER A 251 -22.35 1.73 -4.37
C SER A 251 -21.22 2.23 -5.26
N LEU A 252 -19.99 2.32 -4.76
CA LEU A 252 -18.83 2.72 -5.56
C LEU A 252 -18.41 1.66 -6.57
N TYR A 253 -18.51 0.36 -6.27
CA TYR A 253 -18.31 -0.68 -7.28
C TYR A 253 -19.28 -0.51 -8.44
N LYS A 254 -20.57 -0.36 -8.14
CA LYS A 254 -21.59 -0.12 -9.16
C LYS A 254 -21.28 1.14 -9.97
N PHE A 255 -20.98 2.25 -9.29
CA PHE A 255 -20.62 3.51 -9.95
C PHE A 255 -19.45 3.35 -10.95
N PHE A 256 -18.36 2.70 -10.54
CA PHE A 256 -17.21 2.54 -11.44
C PHE A 256 -17.46 1.53 -12.55
N ASP A 257 -18.27 0.50 -12.31
CA ASP A 257 -18.66 -0.44 -13.36
C ASP A 257 -19.55 0.27 -14.40
N ASP A 258 -20.54 1.06 -13.94
CA ASP A 258 -21.42 1.88 -14.80
C ASP A 258 -20.62 2.93 -15.58
N ALA A 259 -19.61 3.56 -14.97
CA ALA A 259 -18.74 4.53 -15.64
C ALA A 259 -17.92 3.92 -16.78
N VAL A 260 -17.52 2.64 -16.67
CA VAL A 260 -16.85 1.93 -17.76
C VAL A 260 -17.80 1.66 -18.91
N LEU A 261 -19.04 1.24 -18.61
CA LEU A 261 -20.07 0.98 -19.62
C LEU A 261 -20.44 2.26 -20.36
N ASP A 262 -20.74 3.34 -19.64
CA ASP A 262 -21.06 4.66 -20.20
C ASP A 262 -19.92 5.21 -21.09
N TYR A 263 -18.67 4.99 -20.69
CA TYR A 263 -17.52 5.35 -21.53
C TYR A 263 -17.45 4.48 -22.80
N HIS A 264 -17.67 3.17 -22.69
CA HIS A 264 -17.68 2.26 -23.84
C HIS A 264 -18.79 2.61 -24.83
N ASP A 265 -19.99 2.89 -24.35
CA ASP A 265 -21.14 3.27 -25.17
C ASP A 265 -20.91 4.61 -25.89
N ARG A 266 -20.34 5.60 -25.20
CA ARG A 266 -19.94 6.87 -25.83
C ARG A 266 -18.93 6.68 -26.95
N MET A 267 -17.91 5.83 -26.74
CA MET A 267 -16.91 5.55 -27.78
C MET A 267 -17.56 4.85 -28.99
N ASN A 268 -18.45 3.89 -28.77
CA ASN A 268 -19.14 3.17 -29.86
C ASN A 268 -20.14 4.06 -30.63
N MET A 269 -20.82 4.99 -29.94
CA MET A 269 -21.72 5.98 -30.57
C MET A 269 -20.97 6.94 -31.50
N HIS A 270 -19.70 7.26 -31.22
CA HIS A 270 -18.87 8.08 -32.09
C HIS A 270 -18.38 7.33 -33.35
N VAL A 271 -18.22 6.01 -33.29
CA VAL A 271 -17.85 5.17 -34.46
C VAL A 271 -19.02 5.07 -35.46
N MET A 272 -20.26 5.18 -35.00
CA MET A 272 -21.45 5.10 -35.87
C MET A 272 -21.80 6.41 -36.58
N LYS A 273 -21.02 7.49 -36.43
CA LYS A 273 -21.25 8.76 -37.14
C LYS A 273 -20.59 8.85 -38.52
N ASP A 274 -19.80 7.86 -38.91
CA ASP A 274 -19.26 7.73 -40.28
C ASP A 274 -20.29 7.11 -41.24
N PHE A 275 -21.56 7.52 -41.15
CA PHE A 275 -22.54 7.23 -42.19
C PHE A 275 -22.15 8.03 -43.44
N ASN A 276 -21.61 7.32 -44.43
CA ASN A 276 -21.42 7.82 -45.78
C ASN A 276 -22.82 8.14 -46.36
N ILE A 277 -23.25 9.40 -46.27
CA ILE A 277 -24.45 9.88 -46.96
C ILE A 277 -24.12 9.81 -48.46
N PRO A 278 -24.74 8.93 -49.25
CA PRO A 278 -24.54 8.96 -50.69
C PRO A 278 -25.06 10.32 -51.19
N ILE A 279 -24.16 11.09 -51.78
CA ILE A 279 -24.51 12.31 -52.51
C ILE A 279 -25.32 11.84 -53.71
N ILE A 280 -26.63 12.14 -53.70
CA ILE A 280 -27.53 11.99 -54.85
C ILE A 280 -27.33 13.19 -55.77
#